data_AF-A0A9D8CMW1-F1
#
_entry.id   AF-A0A9D8CMW1-F1
#
_cell.length_a   1.000
_cell.length_b   1.000
_cell.length_c   1.000
_cell.angle_alpha   90.00
_cell.angle_beta   90.00
_cell.angle_gamma   90.00
#
_symmetry.space_group_name_H-M   'P 1'
#
loop_
_entity.id
_entity.type
_entity.pdbx_description
1 polymer ?
#
loop_
_entity_poly.entity_id
_entity_poly.type
_entity_poly.pdbx_seq_one_letter_code
_entity_poly.pdbx_strand_id
1 'polypeptide(L)' 'MIIRPEMAADWSAIDEVNRLASGGSDEGELVRRLRQDGLACASLVAIDNADLVGHIMLS' A
#
# COMPACT_ATOMS: atom_id res chain seq x y z
N MET A 1 9.47 -4.75 -13.47
CA MET A 1 8.63 -3.71 -12.86
C MET A 1 7.27 -3.56 -13.55
N ILE A 2 6.18 -3.69 -12.79
CA ILE A 2 4.77 -3.46 -13.18
C ILE A 2 4.12 -2.54 -12.13
N ILE A 3 3.32 -1.55 -12.56
CA ILE A 3 2.47 -0.74 -11.68
C ILE A 3 1.01 -1.08 -11.98
N ARG A 4 0.23 -1.37 -10.94
CA ARG A 4 -1.19 -1.71 -11.07
C ARG A 4 -2.01 -1.22 -9.87
N PRO A 5 -3.35 -1.14 -9.98
CA PRO A 5 -4.21 -0.96 -8.81
C PRO A 5 -3.92 -2.02 -7.73
N GLU A 6 -4.02 -1.61 -6.46
CA GLU A 6 -3.96 -2.55 -5.35
C GLU A 6 -5.13 -3.54 -5.40
N MET A 7 -4.92 -4.72 -4.84
CA MET A 7 -5.92 -5.75 -4.64
C MET A 7 -5.91 -6.18 -3.18
N ALA A 8 -6.98 -6.85 -2.72
CA ALA A 8 -7.08 -7.31 -1.34
C ALA A 8 -5.91 -8.24 -0.92
N ALA A 9 -5.37 -9.02 -1.86
CA ALA A 9 -4.21 -9.88 -1.63
C ALA A 9 -2.91 -9.11 -1.33
N ASP A 10 -2.82 -7.82 -1.71
CA ASP A 10 -1.62 -7.01 -1.53
C ASP A 10 -1.54 -6.38 -0.13
N TRP A 11 -2.64 -6.31 0.62
CA TRP A 11 -2.73 -5.50 1.83
C TRP A 11 -1.66 -5.83 2.87
N SER A 12 -1.32 -7.10 3.04
CA SER A 12 -0.25 -7.50 3.97
C SER A 12 1.12 -7.02 3.51
N ALA A 13 1.40 -7.04 2.20
CA ALA A 13 2.67 -6.60 1.64
C ALA A 13 2.77 -5.06 1.62
N ILE A 14 1.64 -4.37 1.42
CA ILE A 14 1.55 -2.91 1.53
C ILE A 14 1.86 -2.45 2.97
N ASP A 15 1.28 -3.12 3.98
CA ASP A 15 1.54 -2.81 5.39
C ASP A 15 3.03 -2.98 5.73
N GLU A 16 3.65 -4.04 5.21
CA GLU A 16 5.10 -4.27 5.36
C GLU A 16 5.94 -3.17 4.71
N VAL A 17 5.66 -2.85 3.44
CA VAL A 17 6.41 -1.83 2.69
C VAL A 17 6.28 -0.46 3.36
N ASN A 18 5.09 -0.06 3.79
CA ASN A 18 4.89 1.21 4.49
C ASN A 18 5.61 1.22 5.85
N ARG A 19 5.59 0.10 6.59
CA ARG A 19 6.33 -0.02 7.85
C ARG A 19 7.83 0.13 7.66
N LEU A 20 8.38 -0.53 6.64
CA LEU A 20 9.81 -0.48 6.32
C LEU A 20 10.23 0.91 5.81
N ALA A 21 9.39 1.56 5.00
CA ALA A 21 9.68 2.88 4.42
C ALA A 21 9.62 4.01 5.45
N SER A 22 8.63 3.99 6.36
CA SER A 22 8.41 5.05 7.35
C SER A 22 9.14 4.80 8.67
N GLY A 23 9.71 3.60 8.88
CA GLY A 23 10.37 3.22 10.13
C GLY A 23 9.40 3.00 11.30
N GLY A 24 8.10 2.85 11.03
CA GLY A 24 7.04 2.73 12.02
C GLY A 24 5.69 2.34 11.40
N SER A 25 4.70 2.00 12.23
CA SER A 25 3.39 1.48 11.76
C SER A 25 2.36 2.54 11.39
N ASP A 26 2.61 3.81 11.70
CA ASP A 26 1.62 4.90 11.60
C ASP A 26 1.07 5.05 10.17
N GLU A 27 1.94 4.97 9.16
CA GLU A 27 1.53 5.06 7.75
C GLU A 27 0.69 3.86 7.31
N GLY A 28 1.04 2.65 7.77
CA GLY A 28 0.27 1.44 7.51
C GLY A 28 -1.14 1.51 8.13
N GLU A 29 -1.25 2.06 9.34
CA GLU A 29 -2.54 2.29 10.00
C GLU A 29 -3.38 3.34 9.25
N LEU A 30 -2.78 4.45 8.85
CA LEU A 30 -3.45 5.49 8.05
C LEU A 30 -4.01 4.92 6.75
N VAL A 31 -3.18 4.22 5.97
CA VAL A 31 -3.59 3.57 4.71
C VAL A 31 -4.74 2.58 4.94
N ARG A 32 -4.69 1.80 6.04
CA ARG A 32 -5.75 0.84 6.37
C ARG A 32 -7.08 1.53 6.67
N ARG A 33 -7.05 2.63 7.44
CA ARG A 33 -8.24 3.42 7.78
C ARG A 33 -8.84 4.11 6.56
N LEU A 34 -8.02 4.79 5.77
CA LEU A 34 -8.47 5.45 4.53
C LEU A 34 -9.15 4.46 3.56
N ARG A 35 -8.60 3.25 3.46
CA ARG A 35 -9.20 2.16 2.66
C ARG A 35 -10.54 1.70 3.22
N GLN A 36 -10.62 1.44 4.53
CA GLN A 36 -11.83 0.95 5.19
C GLN A 36 -12.96 1.98 5.14
N ASP A 37 -12.62 3.25 5.25
CA ASP A 37 -13.58 4.37 5.21
C ASP A 37 -14.00 4.72 3.76
N GLY A 38 -13.43 4.06 2.74
CA GLY A 38 -13.72 4.31 1.34
C GLY A 38 -13.24 5.68 0.84
N LEU A 39 -12.21 6.24 1.49
CA LEU A 39 -11.68 7.58 1.21
C LEU A 39 -10.50 7.57 0.22
N ALA A 40 -10.04 6.39 -0.20
CA ALA A 40 -8.98 6.30 -1.21
C ALA A 40 -9.52 6.67 -2.61
N CYS A 41 -9.07 7.80 -3.15
CA CYS A 41 -9.29 8.21 -4.53
C CYS A 41 -8.57 7.29 -5.53
N ALA A 42 -7.34 6.88 -5.19
CA ALA A 42 -6.57 5.90 -5.97
C ALA A 42 -5.56 5.19 -5.07
N SER A 43 -5.28 3.93 -5.37
CA SER A 43 -4.19 3.21 -4.73
C SER A 43 -3.50 2.25 -5.69
N LEU A 44 -2.18 2.36 -5.77
CA LEU A 44 -1.33 1.65 -6.72
C LEU A 44 -0.21 0.93 -5.99
N VAL A 45 0.19 -0.21 -6.54
CA VAL A 45 1.34 -0.99 -6.09
C VAL A 45 2.36 -1.10 -7.21
N ALA A 46 3.63 -1.06 -6.83
CA ALA A 46 4.76 -1.36 -7.70
C ALA A 46 5.27 -2.77 -7.39
N ILE A 47 5.32 -3.62 -8.43
CA ILE A 47 5.80 -5.00 -8.33
C ILE A 47 7.07 -5.16 -9.16
N ASP A 48 8.12 -5.69 -8.55
CA ASP A 48 9.35 -6.07 -9.22
C ASP A 48 9.80 -7.47 -8.79
N ASN A 49 10.15 -8.34 -9.74
CA ASN A 49 10.49 -9.75 -9.48
C ASN A 49 9.48 -10.52 -8.60
N ALA A 50 8.19 -10.22 -8.75
CA ALA A 50 7.06 -10.75 -7.95
C ALA A 50 6.95 -10.20 -6.51
N ASP A 51 7.86 -9.33 -6.09
CA ASP A 51 7.81 -8.64 -4.81
C ASP A 51 7.09 -7.28 -4.95
N LEU A 52 6.26 -6.95 -3.97
CA LEU A 52 5.70 -5.60 -3.84
C LEU A 52 6.76 -4.71 -3.21
N VAL A 53 7.28 -3.77 -3.99
CA VAL A 53 8.41 -2.91 -3.60
C VAL A 53 8.02 -1.46 -3.35
N GLY A 54 6.76 -1.10 -3.62
CA GLY A 54 6.26 0.25 -3.41
C GLY A 54 4.75 0.31 -3.36
N HIS A 55 4.24 1.28 -2.60
CA HIS A 55 2.82 1.59 -2.49
C HIS A 55 2.64 3.11 -2.55
N ILE A 56 1.54 3.54 -3.18
CA ILE A 56 1.07 4.91 -3.11
C ILE A 56 -0.45 4.90 -2.95
N MET A 57 -0.95 5.79 -2.09
CA MET A 57 -2.37 6.07 -1.92
C MET A 57 -2.61 7.57 -2.05
N LEU A 58 -3.67 7.93 -2.77
CA LEU A 58 -4.21 9.28 -2.87
C LEU A 58 -5.61 9.26 -2.27
N SER A 59 -5.89 10.15 -1.32
CA SER A 59 -7.16 10.31 -0.62
C SER A 59 -7.68 11.73 -0.75
#